data_AF-A0A0N4Z386-F1
#
_entry.id   AF-A0A0N4Z386-F1
#
_cell.length_a   1.000
_cell.length_b   1.000
_cell.length_c   1.000
_cell.angle_alpha   90.00
_cell.angle_beta   90.00
_cell.angle_gamma   90.00
#
_symmetry.space_group_name_H-M   'P 1'
#
loop_
_entity.id
_entity.type
_entity.pdbx_description
1 polymer ?
#
loop_
_entity_poly.entity_id
_entity_poly.type
_entity_poly.pdbx_seq_one_letter_code
_entity_poly.pdbx_strand_id
1 'polypeptide(L)'
;MEDNVVIHLNIGGTYFQASLETISRIPLIAERYYQKKFIESTSRRFSAVGIKNKITETINSFKTTNIDSQLLTSDTESPVVQPPINFIQDHGNEKLIKQNFSNANIFIDRDPKYFSIILAFARNGDETFETRFHFDEDEDLIALEKECRFYQMEDFLQIIQMLMEPLKVNHTVIWKHSAIDFYWRSFVHCIVDSTLTLPFLFEKNSHLLAKCIACDTIQEPKVSSIIDVNTEGWLPLAHHMKSMKGIVVQTIDDTCCVVEWQNGSQTHLPKSSIKRLLDPVTFASGSTTPEN
;
A
#
# COMPACT_ATOMS: atom_id res chain seq x y z
N MET A 1 19.89 5.50 -23.83
CA MET A 1 20.19 5.65 -22.40
C MET A 1 19.24 6.71 -21.91
N GLU A 2 18.07 6.30 -21.42
CA GLU A 2 17.11 7.24 -20.84
C GLU A 2 17.71 7.77 -19.54
N ASP A 3 17.83 9.09 -19.45
CA ASP A 3 18.25 9.76 -18.22
C ASP A 3 17.30 9.32 -17.11
N ASN A 4 17.84 8.70 -16.05
CA ASN A 4 17.12 8.36 -14.84
C ASN A 4 16.70 9.65 -14.14
N VAL A 5 15.59 10.25 -14.58
CA VAL A 5 15.05 11.46 -13.98
C VAL A 5 14.56 11.11 -12.58
N VAL A 6 15.32 11.56 -11.58
CA VAL A 6 14.96 11.43 -10.17
C VAL A 6 13.99 12.54 -9.80
N ILE A 7 12.85 12.17 -9.25
CA ILE A 7 11.84 13.08 -8.73
C ILE A 7 12.03 13.20 -7.22
N HIS A 8 12.10 14.44 -6.73
CA HIS A 8 12.26 14.73 -5.31
C HIS A 8 10.90 15.04 -4.70
N LEU A 9 10.55 14.30 -3.65
CA LEU A 9 9.31 14.47 -2.90
C LEU A 9 9.64 15.02 -1.52
N ASN A 10 8.87 15.97 -1.03
CA ASN A 10 8.88 16.42 0.35
C ASN A 10 7.49 16.15 0.95
N ILE A 11 7.44 15.22 1.89
CA ILE A 11 6.23 14.81 2.61
C ILE A 11 6.37 15.25 4.06
N GLY A 12 5.59 16.25 4.48
CA GLY A 12 5.61 16.75 5.86
C GLY A 12 7.00 17.14 6.38
N GLY A 13 7.89 17.63 5.50
CA GLY A 13 9.27 17.98 5.83
C GLY A 13 10.31 16.88 5.63
N THR A 14 9.89 15.65 5.31
CA THR A 14 10.80 14.52 5.03
C THR A 14 11.00 14.34 3.52
N TYR A 15 12.24 14.13 3.10
CA TYR A 15 12.62 14.03 1.70
C TYR A 15 12.69 12.58 1.21
N PHE A 16 12.06 12.32 0.07
CA PHE A 16 12.09 11.03 -0.62
C PHE A 16 12.53 11.23 -2.08
N GLN A 17 13.05 10.15 -2.66
CA GLN A 17 13.44 10.09 -4.07
C GLN A 17 12.73 8.92 -4.75
N ALA A 18 12.22 9.17 -5.95
CA ALA A 18 11.49 8.18 -6.74
C ALA A 18 11.82 8.33 -8.23
N SER A 19 11.80 7.21 -8.96
CA SER A 19 11.85 7.25 -10.42
C SER A 19 10.50 7.70 -10.98
N LEU A 20 10.49 8.16 -12.24
CA LEU A 20 9.25 8.46 -12.95
C LEU A 20 8.29 7.28 -12.96
N GLU A 21 8.81 6.06 -13.14
CA GLU A 21 8.02 4.83 -13.11
C GLU A 21 7.33 4.66 -11.74
N THR A 22 8.06 4.83 -10.64
CA THR A 22 7.47 4.73 -9.29
C THR A 22 6.39 5.77 -9.07
N ILE A 23 6.61 7.02 -9.50
CA ILE A 23 5.63 8.10 -9.35
C ILE A 23 4.35 7.82 -10.15
N SER A 24 4.48 7.24 -11.34
CA SER A 24 3.32 6.88 -12.17
C SER A 24 2.39 5.87 -11.51
N ARG A 25 2.91 5.09 -10.54
CA ARG A 25 2.16 4.11 -9.74
C ARG A 25 1.55 4.71 -8.46
N ILE A 26 1.75 6.01 -8.18
CA ILE A 26 1.12 6.73 -7.07
C ILE A 26 0.17 7.80 -7.64
N PRO A 27 -1.13 7.50 -7.83
CA PRO A 27 -2.00 8.32 -8.68
C PRO A 27 -2.05 9.80 -8.32
N LEU A 28 -2.19 10.13 -7.03
CA LEU A 28 -2.22 11.54 -6.59
C LEU A 28 -0.92 12.29 -6.93
N ILE A 29 0.24 11.63 -6.81
CA ILE A 29 1.53 12.26 -7.09
C ILE A 29 1.77 12.36 -8.59
N ALA A 30 1.38 11.33 -9.35
CA ALA A 30 1.39 11.35 -10.81
C ALA A 30 0.59 12.53 -11.35
N GLU A 31 -0.65 12.71 -10.89
CA GLU A 31 -1.51 13.82 -11.29
C GLU A 31 -0.82 15.18 -11.07
N ARG A 32 -0.32 15.42 -9.86
CA ARG A 32 0.38 16.68 -9.53
C ARG A 32 1.63 16.89 -10.38
N TYR A 33 2.40 15.84 -10.64
CA TYR A 33 3.61 15.90 -11.45
C TYR A 33 3.29 16.26 -12.91
N TYR A 34 2.33 15.57 -13.52
CA TYR A 34 1.98 15.79 -14.93
C TYR A 34 1.24 17.13 -15.15
N GLN A 35 0.39 17.55 -14.22
CA GLN A 35 -0.22 18.89 -14.23
C GLN A 35 0.84 20.00 -14.18
N LYS A 36 1.82 19.88 -13.27
CA LYS A 36 2.93 20.84 -13.17
C LYS A 36 3.74 20.89 -14.46
N LYS A 37 4.07 19.73 -15.05
CA LYS A 37 4.76 19.64 -16.35
C LYS A 37 3.96 20.28 -17.48
N PHE A 38 2.65 20.08 -17.52
CA PHE A 38 1.77 20.70 -18.51
C PHE A 38 1.79 22.23 -18.40
N ILE A 39 1.68 22.78 -17.18
CA ILE A 39 1.74 24.22 -16.93
C ILE A 39 3.11 24.80 -17.29
N GLU A 40 4.20 24.15 -16.90
CA GLU A 40 5.56 24.58 -17.25
C GLU A 40 5.78 24.58 -18.77
N SER A 41 5.29 23.57 -19.48
CA SER A 41 5.40 23.49 -20.94
C SER A 41 4.61 24.60 -21.65
N THR A 42 3.42 24.92 -21.13
CA THR A 42 2.53 25.95 -21.66
C THR A 42 3.08 27.35 -21.37
N SER A 43 3.58 27.58 -20.16
CA SER A 43 4.20 28.84 -19.75
C SER A 43 5.46 29.15 -20.59
N ARG A 44 6.27 28.13 -20.93
CA ARG A 44 7.40 28.29 -21.86
C ARG A 44 6.98 28.60 -23.29
N ARG A 45 5.85 28.05 -23.76
CA ARG A 45 5.30 28.39 -25.10
C ARG A 45 4.85 29.85 -25.16
N PHE A 46 4.21 30.35 -24.10
CA PHE A 46 3.80 31.76 -24.04
C PHE A 46 4.96 32.73 -23.82
N SER A 47 6.03 32.34 -23.12
CA SER A 47 7.20 33.21 -22.93
C SER A 47 8.10 33.32 -24.17
N ALA A 48 8.11 32.31 -25.05
CA ALA A 48 8.95 32.31 -26.25
C ALA A 48 8.30 32.93 -27.50
N VAL A 49 6.96 32.94 -27.60
CA VAL A 49 6.26 33.35 -28.83
C VAL A 49 5.45 34.65 -28.68
N GLY A 50 5.13 35.10 -27.46
CA GLY A 50 4.16 36.19 -27.26
C GLY A 50 4.70 37.62 -27.17
N ILE A 51 6.00 37.83 -26.88
CA ILE A 51 6.49 39.18 -26.52
C ILE A 51 7.24 39.86 -27.68
N LYS A 52 7.92 39.12 -28.56
CA LYS A 52 8.65 39.73 -29.68
C LYS A 52 7.74 40.26 -30.80
N ASN A 53 6.61 39.62 -31.07
CA ASN A 53 5.74 40.05 -32.17
C ASN A 53 4.86 41.25 -31.78
N LYS A 54 4.35 41.33 -30.54
CA LYS A 54 3.54 42.47 -30.08
C LYS A 54 4.34 43.77 -29.92
N ILE A 55 5.62 43.70 -29.58
CA ILE A 55 6.49 44.88 -29.51
C ILE A 55 6.89 45.34 -30.92
N THR A 56 7.15 44.42 -31.84
CA THR A 56 7.56 44.76 -33.22
C THR A 56 6.40 45.31 -34.06
N GLU A 57 5.18 44.79 -33.89
CA GLU A 57 3.98 45.33 -34.56
C GLU A 57 3.62 46.73 -34.08
N THR A 58 3.76 47.00 -32.77
CA THR A 58 3.50 48.35 -32.24
C THR A 58 4.53 49.36 -32.75
N ILE A 59 5.82 49.00 -32.81
CA ILE A 59 6.88 49.91 -33.28
C ILE A 59 6.81 50.19 -34.79
N ASN A 60 6.32 49.24 -35.60
CA ASN A 60 6.17 49.46 -37.05
C ASN A 60 4.88 50.23 -37.41
N SER A 61 3.84 50.21 -36.56
CA SER A 61 2.60 50.97 -36.79
C SER A 61 2.76 52.49 -36.66
N PHE A 62 3.83 52.98 -36.01
CA PHE A 62 4.11 54.42 -35.87
C PHE A 62 4.99 55.01 -37.00
N LYS A 63 5.40 54.21 -38.00
CA LYS A 63 6.29 54.68 -39.08
C LYS A 63 5.64 54.83 -40.46
N THR A 64 4.37 54.47 -40.65
CA THR A 64 3.72 54.49 -41.97
C THR A 64 2.37 55.20 -42.02
N THR A 65 2.19 56.28 -41.25
CA THR A 65 1.08 57.22 -41.51
C THR A 65 1.63 58.64 -41.58
N ASN A 66 2.08 59.03 -42.77
CA ASN A 66 1.96 60.41 -43.21
C ASN A 66 1.85 60.46 -44.74
N ILE A 67 0.93 61.32 -45.20
CA ILE A 67 0.68 61.79 -46.58
C ILE A 67 -0.39 61.00 -47.36
N ASP A 68 -1.63 61.49 -47.19
CA ASP A 68 -2.55 62.05 -48.21
C ASP A 68 -2.96 61.21 -49.44
N SER A 69 -4.16 61.31 -50.03
CA SER A 69 -5.52 61.78 -49.68
C SER A 69 -6.38 61.58 -50.95
N GLN A 70 -7.72 61.55 -50.79
CA GLN A 70 -8.79 61.78 -51.82
C GLN A 70 -9.18 60.62 -52.78
N LEU A 71 -10.42 60.35 -53.21
CA LEU A 71 -11.82 60.79 -52.93
C LEU A 71 -12.79 59.79 -53.67
N LEU A 72 -14.04 59.60 -53.16
CA LEU A 72 -15.32 59.16 -53.83
C LEU A 72 -15.38 57.75 -54.50
N THR A 73 -16.45 56.93 -54.53
CA THR A 73 -17.87 56.97 -54.13
C THR A 73 -18.51 55.56 -54.19
N SER A 74 -19.50 55.37 -53.32
CA SER A 74 -20.81 54.67 -53.46
C SER A 74 -20.94 53.15 -53.69
N ASP A 75 -21.65 52.58 -52.70
CA ASP A 75 -22.82 51.69 -52.78
C ASP A 75 -22.72 50.15 -52.82
N THR A 76 -23.53 49.60 -51.91
CA THR A 76 -24.34 48.35 -51.94
C THR A 76 -23.76 47.00 -51.47
N GLU A 77 -24.41 46.54 -50.40
CA GLU A 77 -24.89 45.17 -50.11
C GLU A 77 -23.92 44.08 -49.60
N SER A 78 -24.23 43.61 -48.38
CA SER A 78 -23.87 42.30 -47.79
C SER A 78 -24.73 41.20 -48.44
N PRO A 79 -24.34 39.89 -48.50
CA PRO A 79 -24.15 39.07 -47.28
C PRO A 79 -23.17 37.87 -47.34
N VAL A 80 -22.76 37.43 -46.13
CA VAL A 80 -22.51 36.05 -45.65
C VAL A 80 -21.71 35.09 -46.56
N VAL A 81 -20.44 34.81 -46.21
CA VAL A 81 -19.76 33.53 -46.50
C VAL A 81 -18.80 33.17 -45.34
N GLN A 82 -18.88 31.91 -44.91
CA GLN A 82 -18.07 31.23 -43.88
C GLN A 82 -16.56 31.20 -44.24
N PRO A 83 -15.62 31.16 -43.28
CA PRO A 83 -14.21 31.05 -43.61
C PRO A 83 -13.84 29.59 -43.98
N PRO A 84 -12.98 29.37 -45.00
CA PRO A 84 -12.47 28.04 -45.32
C PRO A 84 -11.37 27.62 -44.33
N ILE A 85 -11.46 26.36 -43.89
CA ILE A 85 -10.39 25.65 -43.17
C ILE A 85 -9.31 25.31 -44.22
N ASN A 86 -8.23 26.10 -44.26
CA ASN A 86 -7.04 25.72 -45.00
C ASN A 86 -6.15 24.84 -44.11
N PHE A 87 -6.15 23.54 -44.43
CA PHE A 87 -5.07 22.62 -44.07
C PHE A 87 -3.78 23.10 -44.74
N ILE A 88 -2.79 23.50 -43.93
CA ILE A 88 -1.40 23.57 -44.35
C ILE A 88 -0.68 22.42 -43.64
N GLN A 89 -0.38 21.38 -44.41
CA GLN A 89 0.69 20.43 -44.10
C GLN A 89 2.01 21.17 -44.25
N ASP A 90 2.77 21.29 -43.15
CA ASP A 90 4.17 21.68 -43.22
C ASP A 90 5.02 20.54 -42.64
N HIS A 91 5.68 19.83 -43.56
CA HIS A 91 6.73 18.87 -43.26
C HIS A 91 8.03 19.64 -43.01
N GLY A 92 8.54 19.65 -41.78
CA GLY A 92 9.85 20.23 -41.56
C GLY A 92 10.36 20.23 -40.13
N ASN A 93 11.27 19.29 -39.83
CA ASN A 93 12.25 19.28 -38.75
C ASN A 93 11.77 18.90 -37.33
N GLU A 94 11.71 17.59 -37.11
CA GLU A 94 12.00 16.96 -35.81
C GLU A 94 13.43 17.30 -35.36
N LYS A 95 13.63 18.49 -34.80
CA LYS A 95 14.75 18.72 -33.89
C LYS A 95 14.26 18.44 -32.49
N LEU A 96 14.55 17.21 -32.04
CA LEU A 96 14.45 16.73 -30.68
C LEU A 96 15.02 17.79 -29.71
N ILE A 97 14.13 18.62 -29.15
CA ILE A 97 14.50 19.53 -28.07
C ILE A 97 14.76 18.63 -26.87
N LYS A 98 16.04 18.34 -26.60
CA LYS A 98 16.52 17.80 -25.33
C LYS A 98 16.01 18.71 -24.21
N GLN A 99 14.90 18.33 -23.59
CA GLN A 99 14.34 19.02 -22.44
C GLN A 99 15.27 18.77 -21.27
N ASN A 100 16.04 19.80 -20.87
CA ASN A 100 16.64 19.84 -19.54
C ASN A 100 15.51 19.82 -18.51
N PHE A 101 15.28 18.64 -17.93
CA PHE A 101 14.31 18.43 -16.87
C PHE A 101 14.85 19.05 -15.59
N SER A 102 14.37 20.25 -15.24
CA SER A 102 14.55 20.82 -13.91
C SER A 102 13.94 19.86 -12.89
N ASN A 103 14.74 19.41 -11.92
CA ASN A 103 14.36 18.54 -10.80
C ASN A 103 12.98 18.93 -10.26
N ALA A 104 11.98 18.08 -10.52
CA ALA A 104 10.63 18.34 -10.08
C ALA A 104 10.54 18.07 -8.58
N ASN A 105 10.57 19.13 -7.79
CA ASN A 105 10.27 19.08 -6.37
C ASN A 105 8.74 19.09 -6.21
N ILE A 106 8.18 18.06 -5.59
CA ILE A 106 6.75 17.96 -5.22
C ILE A 106 6.65 18.05 -3.70
N PHE A 107 5.77 18.90 -3.21
CA PHE A 107 5.48 19.05 -1.78
C PHE A 107 4.08 18.52 -1.45
N ILE A 108 3.98 17.76 -0.35
CA ILE A 108 2.75 17.18 0.17
C ILE A 108 2.74 17.37 1.70
N ASP A 109 1.72 18.04 2.20
CA ASP A 109 1.54 18.31 3.62
C ASP A 109 0.81 17.12 4.30
N ARG A 110 1.56 16.05 4.57
CA ARG A 110 1.10 14.82 5.23
C ARG A 110 2.18 14.30 6.18
N ASP A 111 1.77 13.51 7.17
CA ASP A 111 2.71 12.81 8.04
C ASP A 111 3.57 11.83 7.21
N PRO A 112 4.91 11.94 7.24
CA PRO A 112 5.78 11.07 6.48
C PRO A 112 5.86 9.63 7.01
N LYS A 113 5.35 9.32 8.21
CA LYS A 113 5.55 8.04 8.91
C LYS A 113 5.34 6.82 8.01
N TYR A 114 4.21 6.78 7.28
CA TYR A 114 3.84 5.63 6.44
C TYR A 114 4.20 5.80 4.96
N PHE A 115 4.71 6.97 4.55
CA PHE A 115 5.00 7.22 3.14
C PHE A 115 6.12 6.32 2.59
N SER A 116 7.07 5.90 3.43
CA SER A 116 8.09 4.92 3.06
C SER A 116 7.49 3.58 2.61
N ILE A 117 6.37 3.17 3.22
CA ILE A 117 5.62 1.95 2.91
C ILE A 117 4.86 2.12 1.59
N ILE A 118 4.14 3.24 1.43
CA ILE A 118 3.47 3.60 0.16
C ILE A 118 4.47 3.58 -1.00
N LEU A 119 5.64 4.21 -0.80
CA LEU A 119 6.68 4.30 -1.80
C LEU A 119 7.30 2.93 -2.11
N ALA A 120 7.50 2.10 -1.09
CA ALA A 120 8.03 0.75 -1.28
C ALA A 120 7.03 -0.16 -2.02
N PHE A 121 5.73 -0.06 -1.72
CA PHE A 121 4.67 -0.74 -2.46
C PHE A 121 4.66 -0.32 -3.93
N ALA A 122 4.74 0.99 -4.22
CA ALA A 122 4.80 1.51 -5.59
C ALA A 122 6.03 1.01 -6.36
N ARG A 123 7.19 0.81 -5.70
CA ARG A 123 8.40 0.28 -6.33
C ARG A 123 8.25 -1.20 -6.69
N ASN A 124 7.79 -2.01 -5.76
CA ASN A 124 7.78 -3.48 -5.88
C ASN A 124 6.34 -4.01 -5.73
N GLY A 125 5.49 -3.76 -6.71
CA GLY A 125 4.10 -4.26 -6.71
C GLY A 125 3.96 -5.79 -6.82
N ASP A 126 5.07 -6.51 -7.05
CA ASP A 126 5.08 -7.96 -7.26
C ASP A 126 5.48 -8.77 -6.01
N GLU A 127 6.07 -8.15 -4.98
CA GLU A 127 6.40 -8.84 -3.72
C GLU A 127 5.17 -8.92 -2.82
N THR A 128 4.92 -10.09 -2.20
CA THR A 128 3.78 -10.24 -1.30
C THR A 128 3.93 -9.30 -0.11
N PHE A 129 2.92 -8.45 0.10
CA PHE A 129 2.95 -7.32 1.04
C PHE A 129 3.41 -7.73 2.44
N GLU A 130 2.99 -8.91 2.90
CA GLU A 130 3.22 -9.42 4.25
C GLU A 130 4.63 -9.94 4.48
N THR A 131 5.41 -10.23 3.43
CA THR A 131 6.83 -10.58 3.57
C THR A 131 7.69 -9.37 3.89
N ARG A 132 7.21 -8.17 3.55
CA ARG A 132 7.96 -6.93 3.67
C ARG A 132 7.50 -6.07 4.83
N PHE A 133 6.22 -6.12 5.18
CA PHE A 133 5.65 -5.28 6.22
C PHE A 133 4.93 -6.12 7.27
N HIS A 134 5.36 -5.96 8.52
CA HIS A 134 4.77 -6.63 9.66
C HIS A 134 4.13 -5.60 10.58
N PHE A 135 2.80 -5.59 10.57
CA PHE A 135 2.01 -4.81 11.54
C PHE A 135 1.47 -5.77 12.59
N ASP A 136 1.76 -5.49 13.85
CA ASP A 136 1.14 -6.20 14.97
C ASP A 136 -0.04 -5.41 15.55
N GLU A 137 -0.03 -4.09 15.37
CA GLU A 137 -1.04 -3.19 15.89
C GLU A 137 -2.02 -2.79 14.79
N ASP A 138 -3.31 -2.90 15.12
CA ASP A 138 -4.39 -2.55 14.20
C ASP A 138 -4.40 -1.03 13.91
N GLU A 139 -3.92 -0.21 14.85
CA GLU A 139 -3.77 1.25 14.69
C GLU A 139 -2.83 1.63 13.55
N ASP A 140 -1.72 0.89 13.36
CA ASP A 140 -0.81 1.14 12.25
C ASP A 140 -1.46 0.79 10.90
N LEU A 141 -2.26 -0.27 10.84
CA LEU A 141 -3.04 -0.62 9.65
C LEU A 141 -4.11 0.44 9.35
N ILE A 142 -4.83 0.93 10.37
CA ILE A 142 -5.83 2.00 10.22
C ILE A 142 -5.18 3.30 9.71
N ALA A 143 -4.01 3.66 10.26
CA ALA A 143 -3.30 4.85 9.82
C ALA A 143 -2.77 4.70 8.38
N LEU A 144 -2.26 3.53 8.02
CA LEU A 144 -1.83 3.23 6.66
C LEU A 144 -3.02 3.21 5.68
N GLU A 145 -4.19 2.70 6.07
CA GLU A 145 -5.41 2.74 5.28
C GLU A 145 -5.77 4.19 4.90
N LYS A 146 -5.69 5.12 5.85
CA LYS A 146 -5.93 6.55 5.62
C LYS A 146 -4.93 7.14 4.62
N GLU A 147 -3.65 6.77 4.69
CA GLU A 147 -2.67 7.21 3.70
C GLU A 147 -2.95 6.60 2.32
N CYS A 148 -3.29 5.32 2.22
CA CYS A 148 -3.64 4.69 0.95
C CYS A 148 -4.83 5.38 0.27
N ARG A 149 -5.88 5.74 1.03
CA ARG A 149 -7.00 6.55 0.53
C ARG A 149 -6.54 7.93 0.06
N PHE A 150 -5.66 8.58 0.82
CA PHE A 150 -5.13 9.90 0.45
C PHE A 150 -4.34 9.84 -0.86
N TYR A 151 -3.43 8.89 -1.00
CA TYR A 151 -2.60 8.71 -2.20
C TYR A 151 -3.32 8.03 -3.37
N GLN A 152 -4.59 7.60 -3.16
CA GLN A 152 -5.43 6.90 -4.14
C GLN A 152 -4.84 5.55 -4.58
N MET A 153 -4.26 4.81 -3.63
CA MET A 153 -3.64 3.51 -3.86
C MET A 153 -4.69 2.39 -3.70
N GLU A 154 -5.60 2.23 -4.66
CA GLU A 154 -6.76 1.33 -4.54
C GLU A 154 -6.37 -0.14 -4.33
N ASP A 155 -5.40 -0.66 -5.10
CA ASP A 155 -4.93 -2.04 -4.95
C ASP A 155 -4.35 -2.29 -3.54
N PHE A 156 -3.62 -1.30 -3.03
CA PHE A 156 -3.04 -1.37 -1.70
C PHE A 156 -4.10 -1.22 -0.59
N LEU A 157 -5.08 -0.35 -0.81
CA LEU A 157 -6.22 -0.18 0.07
C LEU A 157 -7.00 -1.49 0.21
N GLN A 158 -7.23 -2.21 -0.89
CA GLN A 158 -7.90 -3.51 -0.87
C GLN A 158 -7.13 -4.53 -0.04
N ILE A 159 -5.80 -4.61 -0.19
CA ILE A 159 -4.95 -5.50 0.61
C ILE A 159 -5.08 -5.20 2.12
N ILE A 160 -5.01 -3.92 2.50
CA ILE A 160 -5.15 -3.52 3.92
C ILE A 160 -6.53 -3.87 4.46
N GLN A 161 -7.59 -3.63 3.69
CA GLN A 161 -8.95 -3.97 4.08
C GLN A 161 -9.10 -5.49 4.28
N MET A 162 -8.54 -6.31 3.39
CA MET A 162 -8.53 -7.77 3.54
C MET A 162 -7.81 -8.20 4.81
N LEU A 163 -6.69 -7.56 5.17
CA LEU A 163 -5.94 -7.87 6.40
C LEU A 163 -6.70 -7.48 7.67
N MET A 164 -7.52 -6.42 7.62
CA MET A 164 -8.33 -5.94 8.74
C MET A 164 -9.67 -6.67 8.91
N GLU A 165 -10.08 -7.49 7.94
CA GLU A 165 -11.32 -8.26 8.08
C GLU A 165 -11.27 -9.20 9.30
N PRO A 166 -12.40 -9.37 10.01
CA PRO A 166 -12.50 -10.36 11.07
C PRO A 166 -12.05 -11.74 10.60
N LEU A 167 -11.34 -12.47 11.47
CA LEU A 167 -10.88 -13.82 11.17
C LEU A 167 -12.07 -14.76 10.95
N LYS A 168 -12.01 -15.51 9.84
CA LYS A 168 -12.99 -16.51 9.44
C LYS A 168 -12.29 -17.86 9.30
N VAL A 169 -13.10 -18.92 9.28
CA VAL A 169 -12.62 -20.27 8.94
C VAL A 169 -11.91 -20.25 7.58
N ASN A 170 -10.86 -21.05 7.44
CA ASN A 170 -9.96 -21.14 6.30
C ASN A 170 -9.05 -19.92 6.06
N HIS A 171 -9.07 -18.91 6.93
CA HIS A 171 -8.05 -17.86 6.87
C HIS A 171 -6.69 -18.42 7.32
N THR A 172 -5.65 -18.13 6.54
CA THR A 172 -4.27 -18.31 6.97
C THR A 172 -3.91 -17.27 8.03
N VAL A 173 -3.22 -17.71 9.07
CA VAL A 173 -2.80 -16.86 10.18
C VAL A 173 -1.35 -17.13 10.58
N ILE A 174 -0.74 -16.11 11.18
CA ILE A 174 0.56 -16.18 11.85
C ILE A 174 0.44 -15.55 13.23
N TRP A 175 1.41 -15.83 14.10
CA TRP A 175 1.51 -15.16 15.40
C TRP A 175 1.79 -13.66 15.21
N LYS A 176 1.16 -12.83 16.06
CA LYS A 176 1.66 -11.46 16.28
C LYS A 176 3.00 -11.57 17.02
N HIS A 177 4.02 -10.81 16.62
CA HIS A 177 5.33 -10.90 17.29
C HIS A 177 5.22 -10.49 18.76
N SER A 178 4.41 -9.47 19.04
CA SER A 178 4.09 -9.02 20.39
C SER A 178 3.44 -10.11 21.26
N ALA A 179 2.76 -11.10 20.67
CA ALA A 179 2.14 -12.19 21.42
C ALA A 179 3.12 -13.32 21.76
N ILE A 180 4.16 -13.55 20.96
CA ILE A 180 5.02 -14.74 21.10
C ILE A 180 5.62 -14.84 22.50
N ASP A 181 6.16 -13.74 23.04
CA ASP A 181 6.82 -13.72 24.34
C ASP A 181 5.90 -14.12 25.51
N PHE A 182 4.59 -13.91 25.36
CA PHE A 182 3.58 -14.27 26.35
C PHE A 182 3.07 -15.70 26.19
N TYR A 183 3.06 -16.24 24.97
CA TYR A 183 2.39 -17.51 24.66
C TYR A 183 3.34 -18.68 24.49
N TRP A 184 4.60 -18.47 24.12
CA TRP A 184 5.47 -19.56 23.66
C TRP A 184 5.66 -20.66 24.71
N ARG A 185 5.79 -20.32 26.00
CA ARG A 185 5.95 -21.30 27.09
C ARG A 185 4.73 -22.19 27.21
N SER A 186 3.55 -21.56 27.24
CA SER A 186 2.27 -22.24 27.32
C SER A 186 1.98 -23.07 26.07
N PHE A 187 2.39 -22.58 24.90
CA PHE A 187 2.23 -23.26 23.62
C PHE A 187 3.04 -24.58 23.54
N VAL A 188 4.16 -24.70 24.27
CA VAL A 188 4.90 -25.98 24.37
C VAL A 188 3.99 -27.13 24.81
N HIS A 189 3.06 -26.87 25.72
CA HIS A 189 2.14 -27.90 26.23
C HIS A 189 1.26 -28.49 25.12
N CYS A 190 0.77 -27.66 24.19
CA CYS A 190 -0.01 -28.11 23.02
C CYS A 190 0.83 -28.84 21.97
N ILE A 191 2.14 -28.65 21.96
CA ILE A 191 3.05 -29.39 21.07
C ILE A 191 3.40 -30.76 21.67
N VAL A 192 3.60 -30.82 22.99
CA VAL A 192 3.98 -32.05 23.69
C VAL A 192 2.77 -32.98 23.86
N ASP A 193 1.59 -32.44 24.14
CA ASP A 193 0.32 -33.19 24.22
C ASP A 193 -0.59 -32.81 23.04
N SER A 194 -0.63 -33.68 22.03
CA SER A 194 -1.46 -33.48 20.84
C SER A 194 -2.97 -33.51 21.13
N THR A 195 -3.37 -34.00 22.30
CA THR A 195 -4.77 -33.95 22.73
C THR A 195 -5.14 -32.60 23.34
N LEU A 196 -4.15 -31.79 23.74
CA LEU A 196 -4.36 -30.51 24.39
C LEU A 196 -4.46 -29.36 23.38
N THR A 197 -5.61 -28.69 23.37
CA THR A 197 -5.84 -27.52 22.50
C THR A 197 -5.68 -26.19 23.23
N LEU A 198 -5.74 -26.18 24.56
CA LEU A 198 -5.63 -24.97 25.38
C LEU A 198 -4.22 -24.83 25.96
N PRO A 199 -3.49 -23.74 25.67
CA PRO A 199 -2.08 -23.63 26.03
C PRO A 199 -1.84 -23.33 27.51
N PHE A 200 -2.77 -22.67 28.21
CA PHE A 200 -2.57 -22.24 29.59
C PHE A 200 -3.04 -23.30 30.57
N LEU A 201 -2.10 -23.80 31.38
CA LEU A 201 -2.36 -24.75 32.47
C LEU A 201 -2.50 -24.03 33.81
N PHE A 202 -3.37 -24.54 34.68
CA PHE A 202 -3.52 -24.08 36.06
C PHE A 202 -4.02 -25.23 36.92
N GLU A 203 -3.64 -25.18 38.19
CA GLU A 203 -4.02 -26.17 39.19
C GLU A 203 -5.19 -25.63 40.02
N LYS A 204 -6.25 -26.45 40.15
CA LYS A 204 -7.38 -26.15 41.02
C LYS A 204 -7.78 -27.40 41.78
N ASN A 205 -7.75 -27.34 43.11
CA ASN A 205 -8.09 -28.47 43.99
C ASN A 205 -7.30 -29.75 43.65
N SER A 206 -6.00 -29.63 43.35
CA SER A 206 -5.12 -30.74 42.95
C SER A 206 -5.48 -31.41 41.61
N HIS A 207 -6.36 -30.79 40.81
CA HIS A 207 -6.58 -31.15 39.43
C HIS A 207 -5.89 -30.14 38.51
N LEU A 208 -5.13 -30.66 37.55
CA LEU A 208 -4.56 -29.86 36.48
C LEU A 208 -5.63 -29.62 35.41
N LEU A 209 -5.81 -28.37 35.01
CA LEU A 209 -6.79 -27.94 34.03
C LEU A 209 -6.13 -27.00 33.03
N ALA A 210 -6.67 -26.92 31.82
CA ALA A 210 -6.27 -25.99 30.78
C ALA A 210 -7.45 -25.08 30.37
N LYS A 211 -7.23 -23.77 30.18
CA LYS A 211 -8.29 -22.75 30.00
C LYS A 211 -7.80 -21.69 29.03
N CYS A 212 -8.74 -21.15 28.27
CA CYS A 212 -8.49 -19.96 27.48
C CYS A 212 -8.44 -18.71 28.36
N ILE A 213 -7.50 -17.80 28.11
CA ILE A 213 -7.45 -16.53 28.85
C ILE A 213 -8.51 -15.51 28.40
N ALA A 214 -9.17 -15.75 27.25
CA ALA A 214 -10.14 -14.82 26.66
C ALA A 214 -11.57 -15.35 26.61
N CYS A 215 -11.81 -16.62 26.98
CA CYS A 215 -13.15 -17.18 27.10
C CYS A 215 -13.21 -18.25 28.21
N ASP A 216 -14.39 -18.81 28.45
CA ASP A 216 -14.60 -19.77 29.54
C ASP A 216 -14.38 -21.25 29.18
N THR A 217 -13.80 -21.52 28.00
CA THR A 217 -13.46 -22.89 27.61
C THR A 217 -12.39 -23.46 28.53
N ILE A 218 -12.67 -24.64 29.09
CA ILE A 218 -11.77 -25.42 29.96
C ILE A 218 -11.61 -26.82 29.34
N GLN A 219 -10.42 -27.39 29.47
CA GLN A 219 -10.06 -28.73 29.04
C GLN A 219 -9.26 -29.42 30.15
N GLU A 220 -9.55 -30.69 30.42
CA GLU A 220 -8.71 -31.53 31.27
C GLU A 220 -7.58 -32.15 30.41
N PRO A 221 -6.30 -31.92 30.75
CA PRO A 221 -5.19 -32.58 30.09
C PRO A 221 -5.29 -34.10 30.29
N LYS A 222 -5.16 -34.87 29.20
CA LYS A 222 -5.23 -36.34 29.26
C LYS A 222 -3.88 -36.97 29.59
N VAL A 223 -2.80 -36.24 29.33
CA VAL A 223 -1.43 -36.73 29.51
C VAL A 223 -0.79 -36.07 30.72
N SER A 224 -0.37 -36.87 31.71
CA SER A 224 0.24 -36.38 32.95
C SER A 224 1.66 -35.85 32.76
N SER A 225 2.39 -36.29 31.73
CA SER A 225 3.77 -35.85 31.43
C SER A 225 3.86 -34.37 31.06
N ILE A 226 2.73 -33.69 30.88
CA ILE A 226 2.67 -32.27 30.57
C ILE A 226 3.16 -31.38 31.73
N ILE A 227 3.16 -31.93 32.96
CA ILE A 227 3.59 -31.23 34.19
C ILE A 227 5.12 -31.08 34.23
N ASP A 228 5.86 -32.04 33.68
CA ASP A 228 7.33 -32.12 33.78
C ASP A 228 8.05 -31.55 32.55
N VAL A 229 7.36 -30.75 31.74
CA VAL A 229 7.93 -30.17 30.52
C VAL A 229 8.97 -29.12 30.89
N ASN A 230 10.24 -29.37 30.55
CA ASN A 230 11.30 -28.38 30.64
C ASN A 230 11.12 -27.30 29.57
N THR A 231 10.33 -26.28 29.85
CA THR A 231 10.01 -25.18 28.91
C THR A 231 11.25 -24.43 28.43
N GLU A 232 12.29 -24.29 29.26
CA GLU A 232 13.51 -23.55 28.89
C GLU A 232 14.30 -24.25 27.76
N GLY A 233 14.20 -25.58 27.66
CA GLY A 233 14.73 -26.35 26.53
C GLY A 233 14.05 -26.03 25.18
N TRP A 234 12.89 -25.37 25.22
CA TRP A 234 12.10 -24.99 24.05
C TRP A 234 12.24 -23.53 23.66
N LEU A 235 13.23 -22.78 24.18
CA LEU A 235 13.49 -21.41 23.72
C LEU A 235 13.58 -21.25 22.18
N PRO A 236 14.15 -22.20 21.41
CA PRO A 236 14.11 -22.14 19.94
C PRO A 236 12.71 -22.11 19.34
N LEU A 237 11.69 -22.64 20.04
CA LEU A 237 10.30 -22.59 19.61
C LEU A 237 9.80 -21.15 19.50
N ALA A 238 10.17 -20.27 20.43
CA ALA A 238 9.77 -18.86 20.38
C ALA A 238 10.26 -18.19 19.08
N HIS A 239 11.48 -18.54 18.63
CA HIS A 239 11.96 -18.08 17.33
C HIS A 239 11.19 -18.72 16.17
N HIS A 240 10.90 -20.02 16.24
CA HIS A 240 10.14 -20.73 15.22
C HIS A 240 8.70 -20.21 15.06
N MET A 241 8.04 -19.81 16.16
CA MET A 241 6.69 -19.24 16.14
C MET A 241 6.59 -17.98 15.25
N LYS A 242 7.68 -17.23 15.03
CA LYS A 242 7.70 -16.04 14.17
C LYS A 242 7.40 -16.35 12.71
N SER A 243 7.75 -17.55 12.25
CA SER A 243 7.52 -18.02 10.87
C SER A 243 6.47 -19.11 10.77
N MET A 244 5.90 -19.53 11.90
CA MET A 244 4.88 -20.56 11.95
C MET A 244 3.58 -20.02 11.35
N LYS A 245 3.02 -20.78 10.41
CA LYS A 245 1.74 -20.48 9.79
C LYS A 245 0.70 -21.53 10.22
N GLY A 246 -0.55 -21.10 10.25
CA GLY A 246 -1.68 -21.96 10.55
C GLY A 246 -2.92 -21.56 9.78
N ILE A 247 -3.96 -22.38 9.89
CA ILE A 247 -5.27 -22.12 9.31
C ILE A 247 -6.31 -22.11 10.42
N VAL A 248 -7.18 -21.11 10.41
CA VAL A 248 -8.34 -21.07 11.32
C VAL A 248 -9.30 -22.19 10.93
N VAL A 249 -9.47 -23.17 11.81
CA VAL A 249 -10.41 -24.30 11.60
C VAL A 249 -11.77 -24.04 12.26
N GLN A 250 -11.81 -23.21 13.30
CA GLN A 250 -13.03 -22.87 14.00
C GLN A 250 -12.94 -21.46 14.60
N THR A 251 -14.02 -20.69 14.54
CA THR A 251 -14.19 -19.44 15.29
C THR A 251 -15.03 -19.70 16.53
N ILE A 252 -14.61 -19.15 17.68
CA ILE A 252 -15.31 -19.28 18.96
C ILE A 252 -15.71 -17.88 19.40
N ASP A 253 -17.00 -17.59 19.27
CA ASP A 253 -17.56 -16.25 19.48
C ASP A 253 -16.77 -15.18 18.70
N ASP A 254 -16.75 -13.96 19.24
CA ASP A 254 -15.97 -12.86 18.70
C ASP A 254 -14.54 -12.78 19.24
N THR A 255 -14.22 -13.53 20.30
CA THR A 255 -12.95 -13.36 21.03
C THR A 255 -11.87 -14.36 20.64
N CYS A 256 -12.24 -15.58 20.22
CA CYS A 256 -11.32 -16.70 20.11
C CYS A 256 -11.43 -17.45 18.79
N CYS A 257 -10.44 -18.29 18.51
CA CYS A 257 -10.47 -19.24 17.41
C CYS A 257 -9.59 -20.45 17.70
N VAL A 258 -9.82 -21.53 16.97
CA VAL A 258 -8.96 -22.71 16.90
C VAL A 258 -8.15 -22.63 15.61
N VAL A 259 -6.83 -22.75 15.75
CA VAL A 259 -5.88 -22.74 14.64
C VAL A 259 -5.22 -24.11 14.55
N GLU A 260 -5.21 -24.69 13.35
CA GLU A 260 -4.35 -25.82 13.01
C GLU A 260 -3.04 -25.30 12.43
N TRP A 261 -1.93 -25.67 13.06
CA TRP A 261 -0.59 -25.21 12.69
C TRP A 261 0.09 -26.19 11.73
N GLN A 262 1.11 -25.74 11.01
CA GLN A 262 1.87 -26.58 10.05
C GLN A 262 2.57 -27.80 10.66
N ASN A 263 2.80 -27.79 11.97
CA ASN A 263 3.32 -28.94 12.72
C ASN A 263 2.23 -29.96 13.10
N GLY A 264 0.97 -29.72 12.71
CA GLY A 264 -0.19 -30.56 13.02
C GLY A 264 -0.83 -30.29 14.39
N SER A 265 -0.28 -29.39 15.22
CA SER A 265 -0.91 -29.06 16.49
C SER A 265 -2.14 -28.18 16.26
N GLN A 266 -3.19 -28.42 17.05
CA GLN A 266 -4.35 -27.54 17.09
C GLN A 266 -4.34 -26.75 18.39
N THR A 267 -4.64 -25.46 18.30
CA THR A 267 -4.60 -24.60 19.48
C THR A 267 -5.74 -23.61 19.44
N HIS A 268 -6.44 -23.51 20.57
CA HIS A 268 -7.42 -22.49 20.84
C HIS A 268 -6.71 -21.29 21.50
N LEU A 269 -6.77 -20.15 20.82
CA LEU A 269 -6.17 -18.89 21.27
C LEU A 269 -7.10 -17.69 21.00
N PRO A 270 -6.89 -16.58 21.73
CA PRO A 270 -7.58 -15.33 21.44
C PRO A 270 -7.25 -14.83 20.03
N LYS A 271 -8.22 -14.26 19.32
CA LYS A 271 -8.00 -13.66 17.99
C LYS A 271 -6.94 -12.55 18.04
N SER A 272 -6.77 -11.90 19.20
CA SER A 272 -5.77 -10.84 19.42
C SER A 272 -4.32 -11.32 19.42
N SER A 273 -4.02 -12.62 19.55
CA SER A 273 -2.64 -13.13 19.53
C SER A 273 -2.12 -13.46 18.14
N ILE A 274 -2.98 -13.40 17.13
CA ILE A 274 -2.69 -13.77 15.75
C ILE A 274 -3.11 -12.68 14.78
N LYS A 275 -2.61 -12.76 13.56
CA LYS A 275 -3.01 -11.89 12.46
C LYS A 275 -3.18 -12.69 11.18
N ARG A 276 -4.02 -12.17 10.29
CA ARG A 276 -4.25 -12.75 8.98
C ARG A 276 -2.99 -12.64 8.11
N LEU A 277 -2.76 -13.67 7.32
CA LEU A 277 -1.82 -13.69 6.21
C LEU A 277 -2.64 -13.97 4.95
N LEU A 278 -2.51 -13.18 3.89
CA LEU A 278 -3.27 -13.39 2.65
C LEU A 278 -2.67 -14.52 1.82
N ASP A 279 -1.36 -14.75 1.93
CA ASP A 279 -0.70 -15.91 1.33
C ASP A 279 -1.28 -17.23 1.90
N PRO A 280 -1.88 -18.09 1.06
CA PRO A 280 -2.47 -19.33 1.52
C PRO A 280 -1.38 -20.30 2.02
N VAL A 281 -1.65 -20.99 3.13
CA VAL A 281 -0.83 -22.14 3.54
C VAL A 281 -1.35 -23.38 2.84
N THR A 282 -0.49 -24.02 2.07
CA THR A 282 -0.70 -25.41 1.65
C THR A 282 -0.13 -26.34 2.72
N PHE A 283 -1.00 -27.02 3.46
CA PHE A 283 -0.56 -28.20 4.19
C PHE A 283 -0.17 -29.27 3.17
N ALA A 284 0.98 -29.92 3.34
CA ALA A 284 1.26 -31.14 2.61
C ALA A 284 0.15 -32.13 2.99
N SER A 285 -0.73 -32.43 2.03
CA SER A 285 -1.92 -33.26 2.18
C SER A 285 -1.65 -34.50 3.04
N GLY A 286 -2.22 -34.51 4.25
CA GLY A 286 -2.03 -35.57 5.23
C GLY A 286 -2.91 -35.51 6.48
N SER A 287 -3.83 -34.55 6.60
CA SER A 287 -4.80 -34.50 7.70
C SER A 287 -6.20 -34.36 7.11
N THR A 288 -6.83 -35.52 6.88
CA THR A 288 -8.26 -35.62 6.60
C THR A 288 -9.01 -35.29 7.88
N THR A 289 -9.80 -34.23 7.89
CA THR A 289 -11.13 -34.32 8.51
C THR A 289 -12.20 -33.93 7.49
N PRO A 290 -13.34 -34.63 7.51
CA PRO A 290 -14.26 -34.68 6.38
C PRO A 290 -15.19 -33.48 6.34
N GLU A 291 -15.61 -33.14 5.14
CA GLU A 291 -16.79 -32.31 4.87
C GLU A 291 -17.97 -32.76 5.74
N ASN A 292 -18.56 -31.80 6.45
CA ASN A 292 -19.96 -31.83 6.90
C ASN A 292 -20.52 -30.41 6.80
#